data_AF-A0A424NXR6-F1
#
_entry.id   AF-A0A424NXR6-F1
#
_cell.length_a   1.000
_cell.length_b   1.000
_cell.length_c   1.000
_cell.angle_alpha   90.00
_cell.angle_beta   90.00
_cell.angle_gamma   90.00
#
_symmetry.space_group_name_H-M   'P 1'
#
loop_
_entity.id
_entity.type
_entity.pdbx_description
1 polymer ?
#
loop_
_entity_poly.entity_id
_entity_poly.type
_entity_poly.pdbx_seq_one_letter_code
_entity_poly.pdbx_strand_id
1 'polypeptide(L)'
;MNEIQIYSLMMFFAGVVLTKAVFFFDEQRKKRRFYLTMSAAVLQVLDSVYTVHAAAAEYSANEKFKIKIDEESTHQEYLEKEMQKVNILMEVYTLLFLKAIPAYGRQYVNYRSWPEAQSLIQKIRRLSEDEKGER
;
A
#
# COMPACT_ATOMS: atom_id res chain seq x y z
N MET A 1 22.36 3.46 5.75
CA MET A 1 21.20 3.88 6.56
C MET A 1 20.77 2.64 7.34
N ASN A 2 20.84 2.67 8.67
CA ASN A 2 20.62 1.48 9.51
C ASN A 2 19.10 1.20 9.63
N GLU A 3 18.67 -0.05 9.78
CA GLU A 3 17.23 -0.41 9.91
C GLU A 3 16.51 0.44 10.96
N ILE A 4 17.20 0.77 12.05
CA ILE A 4 16.73 1.65 13.12
C ILE A 4 16.31 3.03 12.60
N GLN A 5 16.99 3.58 11.59
CA GLN A 5 16.66 4.88 10.99
C GLN A 5 15.39 4.82 10.14
N ILE A 6 15.13 3.70 9.46
CA ILE A 6 13.90 3.48 8.66
C ILE A 6 12.70 3.29 9.59
N TYR A 7 12.84 2.46 10.63
CA TYR A 7 11.78 2.27 11.63
C TYR A 7 11.50 3.55 12.43
N SER A 8 12.53 4.33 12.76
CA SER A 8 12.37 5.63 13.41
C SER A 8 11.65 6.64 12.52
N LEU A 9 11.93 6.62 11.21
CA LEU A 9 11.24 7.47 10.24
C LEU A 9 9.76 7.07 10.09
N MET A 10 9.46 5.78 9.99
CA MET A 10 8.09 5.25 9.93
C MET A 10 7.28 5.55 11.20
N MET A 11 7.89 5.35 12.38
CA MET A 11 7.27 5.69 13.68
C MET A 11 7.03 7.20 13.82
N PHE A 12 7.94 8.03 13.30
CA PHE A 12 7.78 9.48 13.29
C PHE A 12 6.61 9.92 12.40
N PHE A 13 6.49 9.40 11.17
CA PHE A 13 5.36 9.72 10.29
C PHE A 13 4.03 9.17 10.82
N ALA A 14 4.02 7.94 11.35
CA ALA A 14 2.83 7.38 12.00
C ALA A 14 2.38 8.25 13.18
N GLY A 15 3.32 8.69 14.03
CA GLY A 15 3.06 9.59 15.16
C GLY A 15 2.52 10.95 14.74
N VAL A 16 3.11 11.60 13.74
CA VAL A 16 2.67 12.92 13.24
C VAL A 16 1.27 12.82 12.59
N VAL A 17 0.98 11.75 11.86
CA VAL A 17 -0.34 11.51 11.24
C VAL A 17 -1.40 11.20 12.30
N LEU A 18 -1.09 10.38 13.30
CA LEU A 18 -2.00 10.10 14.42
C LEU A 18 -2.29 11.36 15.26
N THR A 19 -1.27 12.18 15.53
CA THR A 19 -1.43 13.37 16.37
C THR A 19 -2.22 14.46 15.63
N LYS A 20 -1.98 14.68 14.33
CA LYS A 20 -2.80 15.61 13.54
C LYS A 20 -4.21 15.09 13.28
N ALA A 21 -4.39 13.77 13.13
CA ALA A 21 -5.73 13.19 13.01
C ALA A 21 -6.55 13.45 14.28
N VAL A 22 -6.00 13.13 15.46
CA VAL A 22 -6.70 13.31 16.75
C VAL A 22 -7.06 14.78 17.03
N PHE A 23 -6.15 15.74 16.76
CA PHE A 23 -6.40 17.16 17.02
C PHE A 23 -7.29 17.87 15.99
N PHE A 24 -7.40 17.37 14.76
CA PHE A 24 -8.29 17.95 13.74
C PHE A 24 -9.72 17.39 13.80
N PHE A 25 -9.96 16.36 14.61
CA PHE A 25 -11.21 15.61 14.69
C PHE A 25 -12.30 16.23 15.57
N ASP A 26 -12.04 17.38 16.20
CA ASP A 26 -12.97 18.02 17.13
C ASP A 26 -14.09 18.85 16.46
N GLU A 27 -14.09 19.04 15.14
CA GLU A 27 -15.18 19.77 14.45
C GLU A 27 -16.09 18.86 13.61
N GLN A 28 -17.29 18.61 14.14
CA GLN A 28 -18.27 17.62 13.66
C GLN A 28 -18.76 17.75 12.20
N ARG A 29 -18.42 18.80 11.44
CA ARG A 29 -18.94 19.04 10.08
C ARG A 29 -18.07 18.50 8.93
N LYS A 30 -16.80 18.11 9.16
CA LYS A 30 -15.87 17.66 8.09
C LYS A 30 -15.66 16.14 7.99
N LYS A 31 -16.47 15.34 8.70
CA LYS A 31 -16.29 13.88 8.87
C LYS A 31 -16.16 13.11 7.54
N ARG A 32 -17.04 13.35 6.55
CA ARG A 32 -16.98 12.62 5.26
C ARG A 32 -15.67 12.88 4.50
N ARG A 33 -15.28 14.15 4.33
CA ARG A 33 -14.04 14.51 3.63
C ARG A 33 -12.82 13.93 4.33
N PHE A 34 -12.81 13.98 5.66
CA PHE A 34 -11.77 13.37 6.46
C PHE A 34 -11.62 11.87 6.17
N TYR A 35 -12.71 11.10 6.19
CA TYR A 35 -12.64 9.65 5.92
C TYR A 35 -12.25 9.31 4.49
N LEU A 36 -12.67 10.13 3.52
CA LEU A 36 -12.21 9.99 2.15
C LEU A 36 -10.70 10.23 2.04
N THR A 37 -10.17 11.26 2.71
CA THR A 37 -8.72 11.53 2.74
C THR A 37 -7.97 10.40 3.44
N MET A 38 -8.49 9.89 4.56
CA MET A 38 -7.89 8.73 5.24
C MET A 38 -7.90 7.48 4.35
N SER A 39 -9.01 7.22 3.66
CA SER A 39 -9.14 6.11 2.70
C SER A 39 -8.09 6.22 1.59
N ALA A 40 -7.93 7.42 1.00
CA ALA A 40 -6.91 7.68 -0.01
C ALA A 40 -5.48 7.50 0.53
N ALA A 41 -5.21 7.98 1.75
CA ALA A 41 -3.92 7.80 2.40
C ALA A 41 -3.61 6.30 2.63
N VAL A 42 -4.60 5.52 3.08
CA VAL A 42 -4.43 4.06 3.23
C VAL A 42 -4.14 3.40 1.88
N LEU A 43 -4.84 3.75 0.80
CA LEU A 43 -4.55 3.24 -0.54
C LEU A 43 -3.11 3.55 -0.97
N GLN A 44 -2.63 4.77 -0.72
CA GLN A 44 -1.27 5.17 -1.05
C GLN A 44 -0.21 4.39 -0.25
N VAL A 45 -0.47 4.13 1.04
CA VAL A 45 0.39 3.29 1.87
C VAL A 45 0.41 1.86 1.35
N LEU A 46 -0.75 1.27 1.06
CA LEU A 46 -0.85 -0.08 0.50
C LEU A 46 -0.08 -0.19 -0.83
N ASP A 47 -0.23 0.79 -1.71
CA ASP A 47 0.47 0.85 -3.00
C ASP A 47 2.00 0.90 -2.83
N SER A 48 2.47 1.72 -1.90
CA SER A 48 3.90 1.86 -1.60
C SER A 48 4.47 0.57 -1.03
N VAL A 49 3.76 -0.07 -0.09
CA VAL A 49 4.18 -1.34 0.51
C VAL A 49 4.24 -2.43 -0.55
N TYR A 50 3.20 -2.56 -1.38
CA TYR A 50 3.17 -3.53 -2.48
C TYR A 50 4.34 -3.34 -3.43
N THR A 51 4.57 -2.10 -3.88
CA THR A 51 5.65 -1.76 -4.82
C THR A 51 7.02 -2.12 -4.27
N VAL A 52 7.30 -1.80 -3.00
CA VAL A 52 8.57 -2.14 -2.36
C VAL A 52 8.77 -3.65 -2.24
N HIS A 53 7.73 -4.39 -1.86
CA HIS A 53 7.83 -5.84 -1.70
C HIS A 53 7.95 -6.57 -3.04
N ALA A 54 7.23 -6.12 -4.08
CA ALA A 54 7.37 -6.65 -5.42
C ALA A 54 8.79 -6.40 -5.97
N ALA A 55 9.32 -5.19 -5.83
CA ALA A 55 10.67 -4.86 -6.24
C ALA A 55 11.74 -5.68 -5.47
N ALA A 56 11.53 -5.92 -4.18
CA ALA A 56 12.41 -6.77 -3.38
C ALA A 56 12.38 -8.24 -3.83
N ALA A 57 11.20 -8.77 -4.20
CA ALA A 57 11.05 -10.11 -4.75
C ALA A 57 11.77 -10.25 -6.10
N GLU A 58 11.59 -9.27 -7.00
CA GLU A 58 12.28 -9.20 -8.29
C GLU A 58 13.79 -9.11 -8.13
N TYR A 59 14.27 -8.23 -7.24
CA TYR A 59 15.69 -8.10 -6.95
C TYR A 59 16.28 -9.42 -6.42
N SER A 60 15.60 -10.06 -5.48
CA SER A 60 16.02 -11.33 -4.89
C SER A 60 16.05 -12.46 -5.91
N ALA A 61 15.07 -12.52 -6.81
CA ALA A 61 15.08 -13.47 -7.91
C ALA A 61 16.27 -13.20 -8.85
N ASN A 62 16.45 -11.95 -9.26
CA ASN A 62 17.54 -11.58 -10.15
C ASN A 62 18.92 -11.83 -9.55
N GLU A 63 19.14 -11.61 -8.25
CA GLU A 63 20.39 -12.00 -7.58
C GLU A 63 20.58 -13.51 -7.49
N LYS A 64 19.55 -14.26 -7.05
CA LYS A 64 19.64 -15.72 -6.90
C LYS A 64 19.91 -16.44 -8.23
N PHE A 65 19.30 -15.97 -9.32
CA PHE A 65 19.35 -16.62 -10.62
C PHE A 65 20.42 -16.03 -11.56
N LYS A 66 21.03 -14.87 -11.24
CA LYS A 66 22.24 -14.37 -11.94
C LYS A 66 23.42 -15.35 -11.91
N ILE A 67 23.46 -16.26 -10.94
CA ILE A 67 24.55 -17.23 -10.75
C ILE A 67 24.28 -18.55 -11.50
N LYS A 68 23.05 -18.79 -11.97
CA LYS A 68 22.66 -20.02 -12.67
C LYS A 68 22.02 -19.70 -14.02
N ILE A 69 22.85 -19.64 -15.06
CA ILE A 69 22.40 -19.65 -16.45
C ILE A 69 21.81 -21.05 -16.71
N ASP A 70 20.50 -21.27 -16.51
CA ASP A 70 19.76 -22.23 -17.36
C ASP A 70 18.24 -22.40 -17.12
N GLU A 71 17.60 -21.86 -16.07
CA GLU A 71 16.19 -22.19 -15.83
C GLU A 71 15.29 -20.96 -15.66
N GLU A 72 14.92 -20.36 -16.80
CA GLU A 72 13.93 -19.28 -16.88
C GLU A 72 12.56 -19.69 -16.30
N SER A 73 12.18 -20.97 -16.42
CA SER A 73 10.98 -21.53 -15.77
C SER A 73 11.08 -21.52 -14.25
N THR A 74 12.25 -21.84 -13.69
CA THR A 74 12.48 -21.87 -12.24
C THR A 74 12.53 -20.45 -11.65
N HIS A 75 12.99 -19.46 -12.42
CA HIS A 75 12.91 -18.05 -12.04
C HIS A 75 11.47 -17.54 -11.98
N GLN A 76 10.67 -17.84 -13.01
CA GLN A 76 9.25 -17.46 -13.04
C GLN A 76 8.45 -18.13 -11.92
N GLU A 77 8.67 -19.43 -11.68
CA GLU A 77 7.99 -20.16 -10.60
C GLU A 77 8.38 -19.60 -9.21
N TYR A 78 9.64 -19.21 -9.02
CA TYR A 78 10.09 -18.55 -7.80
C TYR A 78 9.40 -17.19 -7.61
N LEU A 79 9.37 -16.36 -8.65
CA LEU A 79 8.70 -15.06 -8.59
C LEU A 79 7.22 -15.22 -8.28
N GLU A 80 6.54 -16.20 -8.90
CA GLU A 80 5.12 -16.46 -8.63
C GLU A 80 4.90 -16.81 -7.15
N LYS A 81 5.73 -17.68 -6.58
CA LYS A 81 5.67 -18.03 -5.14
C LYS A 81 5.91 -16.83 -4.23
N GLU A 82 6.89 -15.98 -4.55
CA GLU A 82 7.14 -14.77 -3.75
C GLU A 82 5.99 -13.77 -3.90
N MET A 83 5.45 -13.58 -5.10
CA MET A 83 4.31 -12.69 -5.33
C MET A 83 3.03 -13.19 -4.65
N GLN A 84 2.83 -14.50 -4.54
CA GLN A 84 1.75 -15.08 -3.72
C GLN A 84 1.90 -14.69 -2.24
N LYS A 85 3.11 -14.73 -1.68
CA LYS A 85 3.36 -14.27 -0.30
C LYS A 85 3.07 -12.79 -0.13
N VAL A 86 3.52 -11.96 -1.09
CA VAL A 86 3.23 -10.51 -1.10
C VAL A 86 1.72 -10.27 -1.13
N ASN A 87 0.97 -10.99 -1.97
CA ASN A 87 -0.48 -10.84 -2.04
C ASN A 87 -1.18 -11.21 -0.71
N ILE A 88 -0.75 -12.28 -0.04
CA ILE A 88 -1.28 -12.65 1.29
C ILE A 88 -0.98 -11.54 2.31
N LEU A 89 0.24 -11.01 2.31
CA LEU A 89 0.64 -9.91 3.19
C LEU A 89 -0.22 -8.66 2.95
N MET A 90 -0.47 -8.32 1.68
CA MET A 90 -1.30 -7.19 1.30
C MET A 90 -2.76 -7.36 1.72
N GLU A 91 -3.30 -8.59 1.69
CA GLU A 91 -4.64 -8.87 2.21
C GLU A 91 -4.71 -8.59 3.72
N VAL A 92 -3.71 -9.05 4.47
CA VAL A 92 -3.62 -8.81 5.93
C VAL A 92 -3.50 -7.31 6.23
N TYR A 93 -2.65 -6.57 5.52
CA TYR A 93 -2.52 -5.13 5.71
C TYR A 93 -3.80 -4.38 5.38
N THR A 94 -4.47 -4.76 4.28
CA THR A 94 -5.74 -4.13 3.90
C THR A 94 -6.77 -4.29 5.01
N LEU A 95 -6.92 -5.50 5.56
CA LEU A 95 -7.81 -5.75 6.69
C LEU A 95 -7.41 -4.97 7.94
N LEU A 96 -6.12 -4.92 8.27
CA LEU A 96 -5.61 -4.20 9.44
C LEU A 96 -5.91 -2.70 9.36
N PHE A 97 -5.65 -2.06 8.21
CA PHE A 97 -5.97 -0.66 8.01
C PHE A 97 -7.47 -0.40 8.04
N LEU A 98 -8.30 -1.25 7.43
CA LEU A 98 -9.75 -1.12 7.49
C LEU A 98 -10.30 -1.22 8.92
N LYS A 99 -9.72 -2.10 9.74
CA LYS A 99 -10.10 -2.24 11.15
C LYS A 99 -9.69 -1.04 11.99
N ALA A 100 -8.56 -0.40 11.66
CA ALA A 100 -8.11 0.83 12.32
C ALA A 100 -9.02 2.03 12.04
N ILE A 101 -9.79 2.02 10.94
CA ILE A 101 -10.80 3.03 10.65
C ILE A 101 -12.01 2.83 11.58
N PRO A 102 -12.47 3.89 12.30
CA PRO A 102 -13.67 3.82 13.12
C PRO A 102 -14.88 3.30 12.34
N ALA A 103 -15.77 2.53 13.00
CA ALA A 103 -16.90 1.88 12.34
C ALA A 103 -17.76 2.86 11.49
N TYR A 104 -18.02 4.06 12.01
CA TYR A 104 -18.76 5.11 11.30
C TYR A 104 -18.01 5.71 10.11
N GLY A 105 -16.68 5.59 10.06
CA GLY A 105 -15.85 6.04 8.94
C GLY A 105 -15.75 5.02 7.82
N ARG A 106 -15.94 3.72 8.12
CA ARG A 106 -15.83 2.63 7.13
C ARG A 106 -16.85 2.71 6.01
N GLN A 107 -18.00 3.36 6.23
CA GLN A 107 -19.01 3.61 5.19
C GLN A 107 -18.49 4.47 4.03
N TYR A 108 -17.37 5.19 4.22
CA TYR A 108 -16.74 6.03 3.20
C TYR A 108 -15.55 5.36 2.53
N VAL A 109 -15.24 4.11 2.88
CA VAL A 109 -14.15 3.33 2.30
C VAL A 109 -14.72 2.36 1.28
N ASN A 110 -14.25 2.46 0.04
CA ASN A 110 -14.83 1.75 -1.10
C ASN A 110 -14.09 0.46 -1.48
N TYR A 111 -13.35 -0.14 -0.53
CA TYR A 111 -12.66 -1.41 -0.69
C TYR A 111 -12.68 -2.20 0.61
N ARG A 112 -12.69 -3.53 0.49
CA ARG A 112 -12.75 -4.48 1.61
C ARG A 112 -11.69 -5.57 1.55
N SER A 113 -11.01 -5.68 0.42
CA SER A 113 -9.97 -6.68 0.13
C SER A 113 -8.82 -6.03 -0.64
N TRP A 114 -7.68 -6.70 -0.70
CA TRP A 114 -6.54 -6.23 -1.49
C TRP A 114 -6.88 -6.09 -2.99
N PRO A 115 -7.54 -7.05 -3.66
CA PRO A 115 -7.90 -6.91 -5.08
C PRO A 115 -8.77 -5.67 -5.37
N GLU A 116 -9.71 -5.34 -4.47
CA GLU A 116 -10.52 -4.13 -4.60
C GLU A 116 -9.67 -2.86 -4.44
N ALA A 117 -8.79 -2.83 -3.43
CA ALA A 117 -7.87 -1.72 -3.22
C ALA A 117 -6.93 -1.52 -4.42
N GLN A 118 -6.38 -2.61 -4.95
CA GLN A 118 -5.51 -2.61 -6.13
C GLN A 118 -6.24 -2.08 -7.37
N SER A 119 -7.50 -2.51 -7.60
CA SER A 119 -8.32 -2.00 -8.69
C SER A 119 -8.55 -0.48 -8.58
N LEU A 120 -8.80 0.03 -7.37
CA LEU A 120 -8.95 1.46 -7.14
C LEU A 120 -7.65 2.23 -7.37
N ILE A 121 -6.51 1.70 -6.90
CA ILE A 121 -5.19 2.28 -7.14
C ILE A 121 -4.93 2.40 -8.65
N GLN A 122 -5.19 1.34 -9.41
CA GLN A 122 -5.01 1.36 -10.87
C GLN A 122 -5.92 2.38 -11.57
N LYS A 123 -7.19 2.50 -11.13
CA LYS A 123 -8.10 3.53 -11.66
C LYS A 123 -7.57 4.94 -11.40
N ILE A 124 -7.07 5.19 -10.18
CA ILE A 124 -6.49 6.50 -9.82
C ILE A 124 -5.25 6.81 -10.66
N ARG A 125 -4.38 5.82 -10.90
CA ARG A 125 -3.20 5.99 -11.76
C ARG A 125 -3.58 6.34 -13.19
N ARG A 126 -4.52 5.61 -13.80
CA ARG A 126 -4.99 5.87 -15.17
C ARG A 126 -5.56 7.28 -15.32
N LEU A 127 -6.41 7.71 -14.37
CA LEU A 127 -6.96 9.07 -14.37
C LEU A 127 -5.84 10.13 -14.31
N SER A 128 -4.78 9.88 -13.53
CA SER A 128 -3.63 10.79 -13.46
C SER A 128 -2.76 10.79 -14.72
N GLU A 129 -2.76 9.71 -15.50
CA GLU A 129 -2.02 9.59 -16.76
C GLU A 129 -2.78 10.30 -17.89
N ASP A 130 -4.10 10.13 -17.95
CA ASP A 130 -4.99 10.80 -18.92
C ASP A 130 -4.93 12.33 -18.76
N GLU A 131 -4.96 12.85 -17.52
CA GLU A 131 -4.83 14.30 -17.24
C GLU A 131 -3.45 14.87 -17.63
N LYS A 132 -2.41 14.04 -17.72
CA LYS A 132 -1.06 14.46 -18.16
C LYS A 132 -0.89 14.43 -19.68
N GLY A 133 -1.71 13.67 -20.39
CA GLY A 133 -1.70 13.60 -21.86
C GLY A 133 -2.44 14.75 -22.55
N GLU A 134 -3.29 15.49 -21.83
CA GLU A 134 -4.06 16.64 -22.35
C GLU A 134 -3.41 18.01 -22.10
N ARG A 135 -2.12 18.07 -21.72
CA ARG A 135 -1.34 19.32 -21.57
C ARG A 135 -0.11 19.33 -22.46
#